data_AF-Q72LN7-F1
#
_entry.id   AF-Q72LN7-F1
#
_cell.length_a   1.000
_cell.length_b   1.000
_cell.length_c   1.000
_cell.angle_alpha   90.00
_cell.angle_beta   90.00
_cell.angle_gamma   90.00
#
_symmetry.space_group_name_H-M   'P 1'
#
loop_
_entity.id
_entity.type
_entity.pdbx_description
1 polymer ?
#
loop_
_entity_poly.entity_id
_entity_poly.type
_entity_poly.pdbx_seq_one_letter_code
_entity_poly.pdbx_strand_id
1 'polypeptide(L)'
;MGFLDGLLNAFLKATDPRPRYTEARCLLYKNSVGGCDKCYGVCPKGAVRLEGWRVELDEVLCTGCGLCTGVCPGVALEYPLGGIQEALIRGKGKLRCSKAEGKGEEVLCLGRLTPGLLAEAGSRFGKVVLARGACGVCRIGGPEVPERLARMVEEARRYFPVEVEVVEGELPGEKVGRRELFQALLGSAKRTAADLVPELPLAASEEKEGELPAELRLRRLAASRAPEVRWPRIRVEEGCTLCPVCTNVCPRRR
;
A
#
# COMPACT_ATOMS: atom_id res chain seq x y z
N MET A 1 -27.84 -6.38 24.00
CA MET A 1 -26.47 -6.87 23.71
C MET A 1 -26.19 -6.68 22.23
N GLY A 2 -25.89 -5.47 21.76
CA GLY A 2 -25.79 -5.23 20.31
C GLY A 2 -25.11 -3.93 19.90
N PHE A 3 -25.21 -2.88 20.73
CA PHE A 3 -24.51 -1.62 20.47
C PHE A 3 -23.06 -1.64 20.97
N LEU A 4 -22.82 -2.15 22.19
CA LEU A 4 -21.48 -2.27 22.76
C LEU A 4 -20.62 -3.30 22.01
N ASP A 5 -21.18 -4.44 21.59
CA ASP A 5 -20.46 -5.42 20.77
C ASP A 5 -20.14 -4.91 19.36
N GLY A 6 -21.04 -4.09 18.80
CA GLY A 6 -20.81 -3.40 17.52
C GLY A 6 -19.70 -2.35 17.63
N LEU A 7 -19.70 -1.56 18.71
CA LEU A 7 -18.65 -0.57 19.01
C LEU A 7 -17.30 -1.23 19.30
N LEU A 8 -17.28 -2.31 20.09
CA LEU A 8 -16.06 -3.05 20.42
C LEU A 8 -15.45 -3.68 19.18
N ASN A 9 -16.27 -4.31 18.31
CA ASN A 9 -15.80 -4.85 17.04
C ASN A 9 -15.33 -3.75 16.07
N ALA A 10 -15.99 -2.61 16.04
CA ALA A 10 -15.53 -1.46 15.24
C ALA A 10 -14.19 -0.92 15.75
N PHE A 11 -14.02 -0.83 17.07
CA PHE A 11 -12.77 -0.40 17.69
C PHE A 11 -11.63 -1.39 17.44
N LEU A 12 -11.87 -2.69 17.64
CA LEU A 12 -10.89 -3.76 17.36
C LEU A 12 -10.48 -3.77 15.89
N LYS A 13 -11.43 -3.63 14.95
CA LYS A 13 -11.13 -3.48 13.51
C LYS A 13 -10.33 -2.21 13.20
N ALA A 14 -10.58 -1.11 13.93
CA ALA A 14 -9.84 0.13 13.74
C ALA A 14 -8.38 0.05 14.23
N THR A 15 -8.12 -0.83 15.21
CA THR A 15 -6.78 -1.01 15.80
C THR A 15 -5.98 -2.17 15.22
N ASP A 16 -6.58 -3.03 14.38
CA ASP A 16 -5.88 -4.17 13.79
C ASP A 16 -4.77 -3.70 12.84
N PRO A 17 -3.48 -3.99 13.12
CA PRO A 17 -2.39 -3.57 12.27
C PRO A 17 -2.29 -4.40 10.99
N ARG A 18 -3.00 -5.54 10.88
CA ARG A 18 -2.87 -6.50 9.78
C ARG A 18 -3.56 -5.99 8.51
N PRO A 19 -3.00 -6.32 7.33
CA PRO A 19 -3.74 -6.13 6.09
C PRO A 19 -4.89 -7.15 6.01
N ARG A 20 -5.94 -6.79 5.29
CA ARG A 20 -7.01 -7.74 4.94
C ARG A 20 -6.45 -8.80 4.01
N TYR A 21 -6.76 -10.07 4.28
CA TYR A 21 -6.41 -11.21 3.45
C TYR A 21 -7.62 -11.69 2.62
N THR A 22 -7.42 -11.96 1.33
CA THR A 22 -8.42 -12.54 0.43
C THR A 22 -7.87 -13.80 -0.23
N GLU A 23 -8.27 -14.94 0.30
CA GLU A 23 -7.79 -16.26 -0.12
C GLU A 23 -7.94 -16.54 -1.62
N ALA A 24 -9.07 -16.18 -2.22
CA ALA A 24 -9.33 -16.42 -3.65
C ALA A 24 -8.34 -15.72 -4.61
N ARG A 25 -7.56 -14.76 -4.10
CA ARG A 25 -6.50 -14.06 -4.85
C ARG A 25 -5.09 -14.55 -4.49
N CYS A 26 -4.96 -15.36 -3.46
CA CYS A 26 -3.68 -15.84 -2.95
C CYS A 26 -3.09 -16.90 -3.86
N LEU A 27 -1.88 -16.65 -4.40
CA LEU A 27 -1.22 -17.62 -5.26
C LEU A 27 -0.65 -18.82 -4.50
N LEU A 28 -0.42 -18.72 -3.20
CA LEU A 28 -0.11 -19.90 -2.37
C LEU A 28 -1.30 -20.86 -2.34
N TYR A 29 -2.51 -20.32 -2.15
CA TYR A 29 -3.75 -21.10 -2.15
C TYR A 29 -4.08 -21.64 -3.55
N LYS A 30 -4.00 -20.80 -4.59
CA LYS A 30 -4.37 -21.18 -5.96
C LYS A 30 -3.38 -22.14 -6.62
N ASN A 31 -2.08 -22.01 -6.36
CA ASN A 31 -1.03 -22.74 -7.07
C ASN A 31 -0.28 -23.64 -6.08
N SER A 32 -0.93 -24.73 -5.64
CA SER A 32 -0.42 -25.66 -4.63
C SER A 32 0.92 -26.32 -4.99
N VAL A 33 1.35 -26.26 -6.26
CA VAL A 33 2.67 -26.75 -6.71
C VAL A 33 3.61 -25.57 -6.86
N GLY A 34 4.57 -25.42 -5.94
CA GLY A 34 5.59 -24.36 -5.94
C GLY A 34 5.12 -23.00 -5.38
N GLY A 35 4.07 -23.00 -4.54
CA GLY A 35 3.31 -21.83 -4.11
C GLY A 35 4.09 -20.56 -3.71
N CYS A 36 3.43 -19.41 -3.86
CA CYS A 36 4.05 -18.09 -3.64
C CYS A 36 4.32 -17.80 -2.16
N ASP A 37 5.57 -17.45 -1.84
CA ASP A 37 6.04 -17.13 -0.48
C ASP A 37 6.50 -15.67 -0.29
N LYS A 38 6.32 -14.82 -1.31
CA LYS A 38 6.86 -13.44 -1.31
C LYS A 38 6.50 -12.63 -0.07
N CYS A 39 5.26 -12.73 0.42
CA CYS A 39 4.83 -11.98 1.62
C CYS A 39 5.56 -12.43 2.89
N TYR A 40 5.88 -13.73 2.99
CA TYR A 40 6.69 -14.30 4.07
C TYR A 40 8.12 -13.76 4.00
N GLY A 41 8.75 -13.86 2.82
CA GLY A 41 10.14 -13.46 2.62
C GLY A 41 10.43 -11.97 2.77
N VAL A 42 9.42 -11.09 2.70
CA VAL A 42 9.61 -9.63 2.89
C VAL A 42 9.23 -9.14 4.28
N CYS A 43 8.76 -10.01 5.19
CA CYS A 43 8.26 -9.56 6.49
C CYS A 43 9.42 -9.36 7.49
N PRO A 44 9.78 -8.12 7.85
CA PRO A 44 10.94 -7.86 8.72
C PRO A 44 10.70 -8.23 10.19
N LYS A 45 9.46 -8.58 10.54
CA LYS A 45 9.03 -8.90 11.92
C LYS A 45 8.66 -10.37 12.09
N GLY A 46 8.72 -11.17 11.02
CA GLY A 46 8.26 -12.56 11.06
C GLY A 46 6.77 -12.70 11.39
N ALA A 47 5.96 -11.67 11.11
CA ALA A 47 4.53 -11.66 11.38
C ALA A 47 3.72 -12.48 10.37
N VAL A 48 4.30 -12.79 9.20
CA VAL A 48 3.67 -13.61 8.17
C VAL A 48 4.13 -15.05 8.36
N ARG A 49 3.21 -16.00 8.43
CA ARG A 49 3.48 -17.44 8.43
C ARG A 49 2.75 -18.11 7.26
N LEU A 50 3.32 -19.19 6.74
CA LEU A 50 2.69 -20.01 5.70
C LEU A 50 2.30 -21.35 6.33
N GLU A 51 1.01 -21.54 6.58
CA GLU A 51 0.47 -22.75 7.18
C GLU A 51 -0.29 -23.56 6.12
N GLY A 52 0.34 -24.64 5.66
CA GLY A 52 -0.13 -25.39 4.49
C GLY A 52 -0.15 -24.50 3.25
N TRP A 53 -1.35 -24.23 2.73
CA TRP A 53 -1.57 -23.39 1.54
C TRP A 53 -2.21 -22.04 1.86
N ARG A 54 -2.16 -21.61 3.13
CA ARG A 54 -2.72 -20.36 3.62
C ARG A 54 -1.66 -19.44 4.21
N VAL A 55 -1.95 -18.14 4.16
CA VAL A 55 -1.15 -17.09 4.78
C VAL A 55 -1.79 -16.75 6.11
N GLU A 56 -1.04 -16.87 7.19
CA GLU A 56 -1.44 -16.48 8.54
C GLU A 56 -0.67 -15.23 8.97
N LEU A 57 -1.35 -14.33 9.69
CA LEU A 57 -0.81 -13.04 10.13
C LEU A 57 -0.90 -12.91 11.64
N ASP A 58 0.27 -12.87 12.27
CA ASP A 58 0.44 -12.62 13.69
C ASP A 58 0.18 -11.14 14.00
N GLU A 59 -0.90 -10.87 14.73
CA GLU A 59 -1.35 -9.51 15.07
C GLU A 59 -0.41 -8.79 16.03
N VAL A 60 0.34 -9.53 16.87
CA VAL A 60 1.26 -8.95 17.84
C VAL A 60 2.57 -8.55 17.17
N LEU A 61 3.05 -9.35 16.23
CA LEU A 61 4.27 -9.06 15.49
C LEU A 61 4.06 -8.08 14.33
N CYS A 62 2.84 -7.98 13.80
CA CYS A 62 2.55 -7.11 12.66
C CYS A 62 2.60 -5.64 13.04
N THR A 63 3.54 -4.91 12.47
CA THR A 63 3.72 -3.47 12.69
C THR A 63 2.92 -2.60 11.73
N GLY A 64 2.19 -3.21 10.81
CA GLY A 64 1.45 -2.49 9.78
C GLY A 64 2.32 -1.84 8.70
N CYS A 65 3.56 -2.29 8.49
CA CYS A 65 4.52 -1.62 7.58
C CYS A 65 4.16 -1.66 6.08
N GLY A 66 3.33 -2.60 5.64
CA GLY A 66 2.84 -2.68 4.25
C GLY A 66 3.71 -3.43 3.23
N LEU A 67 4.91 -3.88 3.58
CA LEU A 67 5.80 -4.53 2.59
C LEU A 67 5.18 -5.77 1.93
N CYS A 68 4.40 -6.56 2.69
CA CYS A 68 3.70 -7.73 2.19
C CYS A 68 2.60 -7.38 1.16
N THR A 69 1.94 -6.23 1.28
CA THR A 69 0.90 -5.79 0.34
C THR A 69 1.53 -5.32 -0.97
N GLY A 70 2.64 -4.58 -0.90
CA GLY A 70 3.37 -4.08 -2.08
C GLY A 70 3.99 -5.18 -2.94
N VAL A 71 4.40 -6.30 -2.34
CA VAL A 71 5.02 -7.43 -3.07
C VAL A 71 4.00 -8.45 -3.59
N CYS A 72 2.73 -8.40 -3.13
CA CYS A 72 1.75 -9.44 -3.41
C CYS A 72 1.26 -9.39 -4.88
N PRO A 73 1.62 -10.36 -5.74
CA PRO A 73 1.27 -10.31 -7.16
C PRO A 73 -0.23 -10.51 -7.40
N GLY A 74 -0.89 -11.30 -6.55
CA GLY A 74 -2.34 -11.52 -6.59
C GLY A 74 -3.14 -10.40 -5.93
N VAL A 75 -2.46 -9.46 -5.26
CA VAL A 75 -3.11 -8.44 -4.41
C VAL A 75 -3.97 -9.11 -3.32
N ALA A 76 -3.56 -10.25 -2.79
CA ALA A 76 -4.32 -11.00 -1.78
C ALA A 76 -4.24 -10.37 -0.38
N LEU A 77 -3.27 -9.48 -0.15
CA LEU A 77 -3.07 -8.75 1.10
C LEU A 77 -3.18 -7.25 0.81
N GLU A 78 -4.08 -6.55 1.51
CA GLU A 78 -4.36 -5.15 1.23
C GLU A 78 -4.66 -4.32 2.48
N TYR A 79 -4.21 -3.06 2.44
CA TYR A 79 -4.76 -1.98 3.25
C TYR A 79 -5.65 -1.08 2.41
N PRO A 80 -6.58 -0.34 3.02
CA PRO A 80 -7.27 0.75 2.33
C PRO A 80 -6.27 1.77 1.79
N LEU A 81 -6.28 2.00 0.47
CA LEU A 81 -5.34 2.92 -0.19
C LEU A 81 -5.87 4.36 -0.27
N GLY A 82 -7.17 4.59 -0.08
CA GLY A 82 -7.82 5.89 -0.29
C GLY A 82 -7.17 7.03 0.51
N GLY A 83 -6.92 6.82 1.80
CA GLY A 83 -6.27 7.83 2.64
C GLY A 83 -4.85 8.19 2.19
N ILE A 84 -4.07 7.20 1.72
CA ILE A 84 -2.72 7.45 1.18
C ILE A 84 -2.79 8.16 -0.17
N GLN A 85 -3.76 7.80 -1.01
CA GLN A 85 -3.98 8.47 -2.28
C GLN A 85 -4.35 9.95 -2.06
N GLU A 86 -5.26 10.24 -1.15
CA GLU A 86 -5.64 11.61 -0.80
C GLU A 86 -4.47 12.40 -0.22
N ALA A 87 -3.67 11.78 0.65
CA ALA A 87 -2.44 12.37 1.18
C ALA A 87 -1.46 12.73 0.05
N LEU A 88 -1.22 11.84 -0.91
CA LEU A 88 -0.39 12.14 -2.10
C LEU A 88 -0.99 13.27 -2.96
N ILE A 89 -2.32 13.34 -3.08
CA ILE A 89 -2.99 14.42 -3.83
C ILE A 89 -2.82 15.77 -3.12
N ARG A 90 -3.11 15.85 -1.81
CA ARG A 90 -2.98 17.08 -1.01
C ARG A 90 -1.53 17.54 -0.95
N GLY A 91 -0.59 16.61 -0.77
CA GLY A 91 0.84 16.86 -0.75
C GLY A 91 1.45 17.12 -2.14
N LYS A 92 0.65 17.13 -3.21
CA LYS A 92 1.11 17.33 -4.60
C LYS A 92 2.26 16.40 -4.99
N GLY A 93 2.12 15.12 -4.65
CA GLY A 93 3.14 14.08 -4.88
C GLY A 93 4.21 13.99 -3.79
N LYS A 94 4.13 14.78 -2.72
CA LYS A 94 5.04 14.68 -1.57
C LYS A 94 4.41 13.88 -0.43
N LEU A 95 5.17 12.95 0.15
CA LEU A 95 4.72 12.13 1.27
C LEU A 95 5.89 11.73 2.16
N ARG A 96 5.71 11.75 3.48
CA ARG A 96 6.72 11.25 4.42
C ARG A 96 6.22 10.06 5.21
N CYS A 97 7.15 9.22 5.68
CA CYS A 97 6.80 8.25 6.72
C CYS A 97 6.76 8.89 8.12
N SER A 98 6.08 8.24 9.05
CA SER A 98 6.01 8.64 10.48
C SER A 98 7.35 8.78 11.20
N LYS A 99 8.44 8.28 10.63
CA LYS A 99 9.81 8.38 11.18
C LYS A 99 10.70 9.37 10.45
N ALA A 100 10.19 10.02 9.40
CA ALA A 100 10.90 11.10 8.73
C ALA A 100 10.53 12.44 9.36
N GLU A 101 11.48 13.36 9.40
CA GLU A 101 11.31 14.69 9.98
C GLU A 101 10.54 15.62 9.02
N GLY A 102 10.13 16.78 9.53
CA GLY A 102 9.44 17.80 8.75
C GLY A 102 7.93 17.79 8.86
N LYS A 103 7.32 18.73 8.13
CA LYS A 103 5.87 18.89 8.00
C LYS A 103 5.38 18.33 6.66
N GLY A 104 4.07 18.13 6.56
CA GLY A 104 3.42 17.63 5.36
C GLY A 104 2.69 16.30 5.60
N GLU A 105 2.16 15.77 4.50
CA GLU A 105 1.35 14.56 4.46
C GLU A 105 2.15 13.32 4.90
N GLU A 106 1.55 12.51 5.77
CA GLU A 106 2.23 11.41 6.45
C GLU A 106 1.53 10.06 6.20
N VAL A 107 2.34 9.01 6.07
CA VAL A 107 1.91 7.61 6.17
C VAL A 107 2.72 6.90 7.26
N LEU A 108 2.17 5.85 7.86
CA LEU A 108 2.88 5.06 8.88
C LEU A 108 4.27 4.60 8.39
N CYS A 109 4.33 4.03 7.19
CA CYS A 109 5.55 3.56 6.55
C CYS A 109 5.42 3.72 5.03
N LEU A 110 6.51 4.12 4.35
CA LEU A 110 6.55 4.11 2.88
C LEU A 110 6.38 2.71 2.29
N GLY A 111 6.57 1.65 3.10
CA GLY A 111 6.25 0.28 2.70
C GLY A 111 4.76 0.03 2.39
N ARG A 112 3.84 0.91 2.83
CA ARG A 112 2.42 0.86 2.44
C ARG A 112 2.15 1.41 1.04
N LEU A 113 3.11 2.09 0.42
CA LEU A 113 2.98 2.49 -0.97
C LEU A 113 2.93 1.25 -1.84
N THR A 114 2.18 1.36 -2.93
CA THR A 114 2.04 0.30 -3.92
C THR A 114 2.41 0.85 -5.30
N PRO A 115 2.74 -0.01 -6.27
CA PRO A 115 3.01 0.44 -7.64
C PRO A 115 1.86 1.28 -8.23
N GLY A 116 0.60 0.93 -7.95
CA GLY A 116 -0.57 1.69 -8.38
C GLY A 116 -0.62 3.10 -7.78
N LEU A 117 -0.36 3.27 -6.48
CA LEU A 117 -0.30 4.59 -5.84
C LEU A 117 0.79 5.48 -6.46
N LEU A 118 1.99 4.92 -6.66
CA LEU A 118 3.13 5.64 -7.23
C LEU A 118 2.86 6.04 -8.69
N ALA A 119 2.32 5.12 -9.50
CA ALA A 119 1.98 5.39 -10.90
C ALA A 119 0.86 6.43 -11.01
N GLU A 120 -0.16 6.36 -10.15
CA GLU A 120 -1.28 7.31 -10.16
C GLU A 120 -0.83 8.71 -9.74
N ALA A 121 -0.02 8.82 -8.67
CA ALA A 121 0.57 10.08 -8.26
C ALA A 121 1.49 10.67 -9.35
N GLY A 122 2.31 9.83 -9.98
CA GLY A 122 3.11 10.21 -11.14
C GLY A 122 2.26 10.74 -12.30
N SER A 123 1.12 10.10 -12.58
CA SER A 123 0.19 10.54 -13.63
C SER A 123 -0.43 11.92 -13.38
N ARG A 124 -0.39 12.43 -12.14
CA ARG A 124 -0.91 13.75 -11.77
C ARG A 124 0.17 14.82 -11.68
N PHE A 125 1.33 14.47 -11.13
CA PHE A 125 2.33 15.45 -10.72
C PHE A 125 3.67 15.31 -11.46
N GLY A 126 3.86 14.23 -12.22
CA GLY A 126 5.12 13.89 -12.90
C GLY A 126 6.20 13.38 -11.94
N LYS A 127 6.46 14.12 -10.86
CA LYS A 127 7.44 13.82 -9.82
C LYS A 127 6.79 13.53 -8.47
N VAL A 128 7.27 12.50 -7.80
CA VAL A 128 6.89 12.11 -6.43
C VAL A 128 8.12 12.25 -5.53
N VAL A 129 7.96 12.92 -4.39
CA VAL A 129 9.05 13.11 -3.42
C VAL A 129 8.68 12.41 -2.12
N LEU A 130 9.50 11.45 -1.72
CA LEU A 130 9.26 10.62 -0.56
C LEU A 130 10.32 10.85 0.49
N ALA A 131 9.92 11.09 1.74
CA ALA A 131 10.85 11.18 2.86
C ALA A 131 10.72 9.97 3.80
N ARG A 132 11.87 9.39 4.14
CA ARG A 132 11.99 8.29 5.10
C ARG A 132 12.89 8.66 6.27
N GLY A 133 12.68 8.02 7.41
CA GLY A 133 13.65 8.00 8.50
C GLY A 133 14.75 6.95 8.28
N ALA A 134 15.52 6.69 9.34
CA ALA A 134 16.56 5.67 9.38
C ALA A 134 15.99 4.24 9.42
N CYS A 135 15.85 3.60 8.26
CA CYS A 135 15.25 2.27 8.13
C CYS A 135 16.05 1.17 8.84
N GLY A 136 17.38 1.30 8.95
CA GLY A 136 18.25 0.28 9.56
C GLY A 136 17.95 -0.02 11.04
N VAL A 137 17.41 0.95 11.78
CA VAL A 137 17.03 0.82 13.20
C VAL A 137 15.52 0.94 13.41
N CYS A 138 14.73 1.00 12.34
CA CYS A 138 13.31 1.28 12.40
C CYS A 138 12.50 0.09 12.95
N ARG A 139 11.71 0.33 14.00
CA ARG A 139 10.84 -0.69 14.59
C ARG A 139 9.58 -1.02 13.78
N ILE A 140 9.20 -0.18 12.80
CA ILE A 140 8.00 -0.38 11.98
C ILE A 140 8.32 -1.29 10.79
N GLY A 141 9.01 -0.78 9.78
CA GLY A 141 9.45 -1.57 8.63
C GLY A 141 10.71 -2.34 8.98
N GLY A 142 11.84 -1.82 8.54
CA GLY A 142 13.16 -2.43 8.75
C GLY A 142 14.12 -2.04 7.63
N PRO A 143 15.33 -2.62 7.60
CA PRO A 143 16.37 -2.26 6.66
C PRO A 143 16.00 -2.49 5.19
N GLU A 144 15.08 -3.42 4.88
CA GLU A 144 14.68 -3.72 3.50
C GLU A 144 13.79 -2.65 2.85
N VAL A 145 13.19 -1.73 3.62
CA VAL A 145 12.20 -0.77 3.10
C VAL A 145 12.71 0.02 1.88
N PRO A 146 13.93 0.61 1.86
CA PRO A 146 14.40 1.38 0.72
C PRO A 146 14.51 0.55 -0.56
N GLU A 147 15.05 -0.67 -0.46
CA GLU A 147 15.19 -1.56 -1.62
C GLU A 147 13.82 -1.99 -2.16
N ARG A 148 12.88 -2.34 -1.27
CA ARG A 148 11.52 -2.72 -1.67
C ARG A 148 10.78 -1.55 -2.31
N LEU A 149 10.93 -0.35 -1.76
CA LEU A 149 10.37 0.87 -2.34
C LEU A 149 10.91 1.09 -3.76
N ALA A 150 12.23 0.96 -3.97
CA ALA A 150 12.83 1.07 -5.30
C ALA A 150 12.23 0.05 -6.28
N ARG A 151 12.04 -1.22 -5.87
CA ARG A 151 11.37 -2.23 -6.71
C ARG A 151 9.92 -1.87 -7.03
N MET A 152 9.18 -1.26 -6.11
CA MET A 152 7.82 -0.79 -6.35
C MET A 152 7.77 0.41 -7.32
N VAL A 153 8.77 1.29 -7.27
CA VAL A 153 8.94 2.38 -8.24
C VAL A 153 9.19 1.81 -9.64
N GLU A 154 10.07 0.80 -9.77
CA GLU A 154 10.32 0.14 -11.06
C GLU A 154 9.06 -0.52 -11.64
N GLU A 155 8.26 -1.18 -10.79
CA GLU A 155 6.98 -1.74 -11.22
C GLU A 155 5.98 -0.64 -11.60
N ALA A 156 5.93 0.48 -10.85
CA ALA A 156 5.07 1.63 -11.16
C ALA A 156 5.37 2.22 -12.54
N ARG A 157 6.66 2.28 -12.92
CA ARG A 157 7.13 2.79 -14.23
C ARG A 157 6.60 2.00 -15.42
N ARG A 158 6.16 0.76 -15.23
CA ARG A 158 5.49 -0.02 -16.29
C ARG A 158 4.10 0.52 -16.63
N TYR A 159 3.45 1.18 -15.67
CA TYR A 159 2.11 1.75 -15.80
C TYR A 159 2.11 3.23 -16.14
N PHE A 160 3.08 3.99 -15.63
CA PHE A 160 3.25 5.42 -15.94
C PHE A 160 4.70 5.85 -15.68
N PRO A 161 5.34 6.67 -16.54
CA PRO A 161 6.74 7.10 -16.37
C PRO A 161 6.90 8.11 -15.22
N VAL A 162 6.89 7.63 -13.98
CA VAL A 162 7.02 8.45 -12.78
C VAL A 162 8.48 8.67 -12.38
N GLU A 163 8.84 9.92 -12.08
CA GLU A 163 10.07 10.28 -11.38
C GLU A 163 9.84 10.20 -9.87
N VAL A 164 10.67 9.45 -9.16
CA VAL A 164 10.57 9.33 -7.70
C VAL A 164 11.90 9.69 -7.07
N GLU A 165 11.87 10.70 -6.20
CA GLU A 165 13.00 11.11 -5.38
C GLU A 165 12.76 10.64 -3.94
N VAL A 166 13.72 9.92 -3.36
CA VAL A 166 13.64 9.45 -1.98
C VAL A 166 14.73 10.11 -1.17
N VAL A 167 14.35 10.86 -0.14
CA VAL A 167 15.29 11.48 0.80
C VAL A 167 15.21 10.81 2.16
N GLU A 168 16.36 10.74 2.84
CA GLU A 168 16.42 10.40 4.26
C GLU A 168 16.45 11.69 5.09
N GLY A 169 15.57 11.80 6.09
CA GLY A 169 15.44 12.98 6.94
C GLY A 169 14.19 13.80 6.62
N GLU A 170 14.36 15.12 6.45
CA GLU A 170 13.25 16.05 6.29
C GLU A 170 12.65 16.04 4.87
N LEU A 171 11.32 16.05 4.78
CA LEU A 171 10.62 16.19 3.50
C LEU A 171 10.91 17.56 2.86
N PRO A 172 11.46 17.62 1.61
CA PRO A 172 11.88 18.88 1.02
C PRO A 172 10.69 19.80 0.73
N GLY A 173 10.67 20.92 1.43
CA GLY A 173 9.78 22.05 1.20
C GLY A 173 8.38 21.85 1.75
N GLU A 174 8.13 22.47 2.89
CA GLU A 174 7.03 23.43 3.08
C GLU A 174 7.36 24.35 4.28
N LYS A 175 7.84 25.58 4.01
CA LYS A 175 7.79 26.64 5.03
C LYS A 175 6.32 27.00 5.17
N VAL A 176 5.65 26.46 6.19
CA VAL A 176 4.29 26.87 6.54
C VAL A 176 4.24 28.39 6.62
N GLY A 177 3.49 29.01 5.71
CA GLY A 177 3.31 30.45 5.73
C GLY A 177 2.57 30.84 7.00
N ARG A 178 2.88 32.01 7.59
CA ARG A 178 2.18 32.51 8.79
C ARG A 178 0.65 32.44 8.64
N ARG A 179 0.11 32.62 7.43
CA ARG A 179 -1.33 32.55 7.11
C ARG A 179 -1.91 31.13 7.27
N GLU A 180 -1.18 30.09 6.90
CA GLU A 180 -1.58 28.69 7.08
C GLU A 180 -1.49 28.29 8.56
N LEU A 181 -0.52 28.85 9.29
CA LEU A 181 -0.43 28.70 10.76
C LEU A 181 -1.63 29.35 11.46
N PHE A 182 -2.05 30.56 11.04
CA PHE A 182 -3.24 31.23 11.56
C PHE A 182 -4.54 30.49 11.20
N GLN A 183 -4.64 29.93 10.00
CA GLN A 183 -5.79 29.08 9.63
C GLN A 183 -5.80 27.76 10.40
N ALA A 184 -4.65 27.16 10.70
CA ALA A 184 -4.55 25.97 11.53
C ALA A 184 -4.96 26.25 12.99
N LEU A 185 -4.61 27.43 13.53
CA LEU A 185 -5.01 27.89 14.87
C LEU A 185 -6.51 28.22 14.94
N LEU A 186 -7.07 28.94 13.96
CA LEU A 186 -8.52 29.20 13.87
C LEU A 186 -9.33 27.92 13.62
N GLY A 187 -8.77 26.99 12.85
CA GLY A 187 -9.34 25.65 12.64
C GLY A 187 -9.26 24.75 13.88
N SER A 188 -8.38 25.06 14.84
CA SER A 188 -8.32 24.33 16.12
C SER A 188 -9.51 24.67 17.02
N ALA A 189 -10.02 25.90 16.98
CA ALA A 189 -11.25 26.29 17.68
C ALA A 189 -12.50 25.59 17.12
N LYS A 190 -12.51 25.24 15.82
CA LYS A 190 -13.55 24.37 15.22
C LYS A 190 -13.31 22.88 15.52
N ARG A 191 -12.06 22.44 15.65
CA ARG A 191 -11.71 21.04 15.97
C ARG A 191 -12.12 20.65 17.38
N THR A 192 -12.06 21.55 18.37
CA THR A 192 -12.56 21.25 19.73
C THR A 192 -14.06 20.91 19.76
N ALA A 193 -14.85 21.42 18.80
CA ALA A 193 -16.25 21.02 18.62
C ALA A 193 -16.43 19.71 17.84
N ALA A 194 -15.49 19.38 16.95
CA ALA A 194 -15.46 18.12 16.20
C ALA A 194 -14.93 16.94 17.05
N ASP A 195 -14.01 17.19 17.99
CA ASP A 195 -13.49 16.20 18.93
C ASP A 195 -14.56 15.70 19.94
N LEU A 196 -15.69 16.42 20.06
CA LEU A 196 -16.88 16.02 20.83
C LEU A 196 -17.86 15.17 20.00
N VAL A 197 -17.67 15.09 18.68
CA VAL A 197 -18.39 14.17 17.82
C VAL A 197 -17.48 12.95 17.67
N PRO A 198 -17.85 11.76 18.20
CA PRO A 198 -17.06 10.57 17.93
C PRO A 198 -16.93 10.44 16.42
N GLU A 199 -15.70 10.47 15.90
CA GLU A 199 -15.42 10.15 14.51
C GLU A 199 -15.93 8.72 14.29
N LEU A 200 -17.17 8.62 13.84
CA LEU A 200 -17.71 7.39 13.27
C LEU A 200 -16.70 7.00 12.19
N PRO A 201 -16.08 5.80 12.30
CA PRO A 201 -15.11 5.39 11.32
C PRO A 201 -15.78 5.49 9.97
N LEU A 202 -15.23 6.33 9.09
CA LEU A 202 -15.58 6.36 7.67
C LEU A 202 -15.60 4.90 7.26
N ALA A 203 -16.80 4.37 7.04
CA ALA A 203 -17.01 2.97 6.79
C ALA A 203 -16.05 2.61 5.66
N ALA A 204 -15.08 1.72 5.96
CA ALA A 204 -14.26 1.13 4.92
C ALA A 204 -15.26 0.64 3.87
N SER A 205 -15.29 1.30 2.71
CA SER A 205 -16.28 0.97 1.71
C SER A 205 -16.08 -0.49 1.38
N GLU A 206 -17.07 -1.32 1.73
CA GLU A 206 -17.01 -2.75 1.49
C GLU A 206 -16.84 -2.91 -0.02
N GLU A 207 -15.68 -3.42 -0.43
CA GLU A 207 -15.41 -3.69 -1.85
C GLU A 207 -16.49 -4.64 -2.34
N LYS A 208 -17.27 -4.20 -3.33
CA LYS A 208 -18.35 -5.00 -3.88
C LYS A 208 -17.76 -6.20 -4.61
N GLU A 209 -18.38 -7.36 -4.42
CA GLU A 209 -17.99 -8.59 -5.10
C GLU A 209 -17.94 -8.37 -6.62
N GLY A 210 -16.78 -8.64 -7.23
CA GLY A 210 -16.53 -8.42 -8.66
C GLY A 210 -15.85 -7.08 -9.02
N GLU A 211 -15.69 -6.14 -8.07
CA GLU A 211 -14.89 -4.93 -8.29
C GLU A 211 -13.39 -5.25 -8.28
N LEU A 212 -12.61 -4.55 -9.11
CA LEU A 212 -11.16 -4.69 -9.10
C LEU A 212 -10.59 -4.16 -7.76
N PRO A 213 -9.59 -4.84 -7.18
CA PRO A 213 -8.87 -4.36 -6.01
C PRO A 213 -8.35 -2.93 -6.20
N ALA A 214 -8.29 -2.15 -5.12
CA ALA A 214 -7.87 -0.73 -5.16
C ALA A 214 -6.55 -0.55 -5.92
N GLU A 215 -5.56 -1.40 -5.63
CA GLU A 215 -4.26 -1.37 -6.31
C GLU A 215 -4.38 -1.54 -7.83
N LEU A 216 -5.21 -2.48 -8.29
CA LEU A 216 -5.39 -2.74 -9.73
C LEU A 216 -6.19 -1.62 -10.41
N ARG A 217 -7.12 -0.99 -9.69
CA ARG A 217 -7.84 0.20 -10.17
C ARG A 217 -6.88 1.38 -10.38
N LEU A 218 -5.97 1.62 -9.44
CA LEU A 218 -4.96 2.69 -9.56
C LEU A 218 -3.98 2.44 -10.71
N ARG A 219 -3.49 1.19 -10.87
CA ARG A 219 -2.67 0.81 -12.04
C ARG A 219 -3.38 1.08 -13.36
N ARG A 220 -4.66 0.69 -13.46
CA ARG A 220 -5.49 0.93 -14.66
C ARG A 220 -5.68 2.43 -14.93
N LEU A 221 -5.93 3.22 -13.89
CA LEU A 221 -6.10 4.66 -14.01
C LEU A 221 -4.81 5.32 -14.49
N ALA A 222 -3.67 5.01 -13.88
CA ALA A 222 -2.36 5.52 -14.30
C ALA A 222 -2.05 5.14 -15.76
N ALA A 223 -2.25 3.86 -16.12
CA ALA A 223 -2.03 3.37 -17.48
C ALA A 223 -2.91 4.06 -18.52
N SER A 224 -4.14 4.44 -18.20
CA SER A 224 -5.02 5.17 -19.12
C SER A 224 -4.55 6.60 -19.45
N ARG A 225 -3.67 7.16 -18.62
CA ARG A 225 -3.06 8.48 -18.80
C ARG A 225 -1.63 8.40 -19.35
N ALA A 226 -1.07 7.19 -19.47
CA ALA A 226 0.30 7.01 -19.91
C ALA A 226 0.42 7.22 -21.42
N PRO A 227 1.52 7.82 -21.90
CA PRO A 227 1.78 7.94 -23.33
C PRO A 227 2.01 6.57 -24.00
N GLU A 228 2.65 5.65 -23.26
CA GLU A 228 2.89 4.27 -23.67
C GLU A 228 2.82 3.40 -22.40
N VAL A 229 2.26 2.18 -22.51
CA VAL A 229 2.23 1.21 -21.42
C VAL A 229 3.00 -0.03 -21.85
N ARG A 230 3.95 -0.47 -21.01
CA ARG A 230 4.81 -1.62 -21.31
C ARG A 230 4.32 -2.85 -20.56
N TRP A 231 3.61 -3.71 -21.28
CA TRP A 231 3.22 -5.02 -20.78
C TRP A 231 4.19 -6.10 -21.27
N PRO A 232 4.73 -6.95 -20.37
CA PRO A 232 5.52 -8.09 -20.81
C PRO A 232 4.63 -9.03 -21.63
N ARG A 233 5.01 -9.26 -22.89
CA ARG A 233 4.35 -10.25 -23.74
C ARG A 233 4.92 -11.62 -23.41
N ILE A 234 4.07 -12.55 -22.98
CA ILE A 234 4.46 -13.95 -22.83
C ILE A 234 4.73 -14.52 -24.22
N ARG A 235 5.92 -15.07 -24.44
CA ARG A 235 6.30 -15.81 -25.64
C ARG A 235 6.51 -17.27 -25.26
N VAL A 236 5.89 -18.18 -26.00
CA VAL A 236 6.09 -19.62 -25.87
C VAL A 236 7.14 -20.03 -26.89
N GLU A 237 8.25 -20.60 -26.42
CA GLU A 237 9.36 -21.03 -27.27
C GLU A 237 9.08 -22.41 -27.91
N GLU A 238 9.85 -22.75 -28.96
CA GLU A 238 9.71 -24.02 -29.70
C GLU A 238 9.88 -25.26 -28.82
N GLY A 239 10.62 -25.14 -27.70
CA GLY A 239 10.79 -26.22 -26.72
C GLY A 239 9.56 -26.51 -25.84
N CYS A 240 8.41 -25.85 -26.07
CA CYS A 240 7.19 -26.11 -25.32
C CYS A 240 6.60 -27.49 -25.65
N THR A 241 6.38 -28.29 -24.60
CA THR A 241 5.83 -29.65 -24.72
C THR A 241 4.31 -29.74 -24.57
N LEU A 242 3.61 -28.60 -24.51
CA LEU A 242 2.15 -28.55 -24.29
C LEU A 242 1.69 -29.26 -23.01
N CYS A 243 2.44 -29.15 -21.91
CA CYS A 243 2.25 -29.87 -20.63
C CYS A 243 1.25 -29.24 -19.63
N PRO A 244 0.24 -28.48 -20.08
CA PRO A 244 -0.53 -27.42 -19.40
C PRO A 244 -0.03 -26.68 -18.13
N VAL A 245 1.21 -26.87 -17.63
CA VAL A 245 1.62 -26.30 -16.34
C VAL A 245 1.45 -24.77 -16.31
N CYS A 246 1.92 -24.06 -17.33
CA CYS A 246 1.86 -22.59 -17.39
C CYS A 246 0.43 -22.02 -17.40
N THR A 247 -0.53 -22.71 -18.02
CA THR A 247 -1.93 -22.31 -18.02
C THR A 247 -2.59 -22.66 -16.69
N ASN A 248 -2.23 -23.79 -16.08
CA ASN A 248 -2.74 -24.20 -14.77
C ASN A 248 -2.30 -23.27 -13.64
N VAL A 249 -1.05 -22.81 -13.66
CA VAL A 249 -0.52 -21.89 -12.63
C VAL A 249 -0.76 -20.42 -12.93
N CYS A 250 -1.44 -20.09 -14.04
CA CYS A 250 -1.68 -18.72 -14.45
C CYS A 250 -2.50 -17.97 -13.39
N PRO A 251 -1.96 -16.91 -12.75
CA PRO A 251 -2.65 -16.16 -11.69
C PRO A 251 -4.05 -15.68 -12.07
N ARG A 252 -4.26 -15.42 -13.36
CA ARG A 252 -5.48 -14.84 -13.96
C ARG A 252 -6.48 -15.90 -14.44
N ARG A 253 -6.18 -17.20 -14.33
CA ARG A 253 -7.15 -18.26 -14.63
C ARG A 253 -8.30 -18.16 -13.61
N ARG A 254 -9.51 -17.93 -14.12
CA ARG A 254 -10.77 -18.11 -13.39
C ARG A 254 -11.18 -19.56 -13.47
#